data_AF-S5LXN8-F1
#
_entry.id   AF-S5LXN8-F1
#
_cell.length_a   1.000
_cell.length_b   1.000
_cell.length_c   1.000
_cell.angle_alpha   90.00
_cell.angle_beta   90.00
_cell.angle_gamma   90.00
#
_symmetry.space_group_name_H-M   'P 1'
#
loop_
_entity.id
_entity.type
_entity.pdbx_description
1 polymer ?
#
loop_
_entity_poly.entity_id
_entity_poly.type
_entity_poly.pdbx_seq_one_letter_code
_entity_poly.pdbx_strand_id
1 'polypeptide(L)'
;MLNQINKKQLKKRSISFFTMFKIDFKLMFFDKASSIIIFIASALAVLFGFILLAIKSGEQFIIYYNYYFLFITGIIWIILIMRLVFLFMYSKIEDKTIYIISTQTISRSKIFLTQTIALFTYVSMLILTNFLIINIFALITNLKNTNVILNATLVHMIYLFLISYLLINFFTLLSLFLKNQITTIIITLILALSFIASLPYQFISVSEKNENLYFTSPNGNLYVEKIEEIYKAFDLQEHIKNEKIKYKYLSKFINDFFIINNFLRENSNWTNQATVNARFNFWEQLDIIENTNSLISANNLTISKLPTNWSDTCNSNDGDTCIKLGDSVNVSITQKNKFITLESLKTLVDEQTDDSKKLVLNDLYNFSIALLEDFSSTEEYQNQYYKWYGDLLNFDDGQIKLSSNPNVSETYTKTYLVDGYRLHFVDGINSIGFIRDANAKKLFNEILYDPLYIAIRVLEQYFINYTSTYITLTNYSLDTSKNEWINYKNRRNLYNTFFYLNSIANMFSLYTKYSGESWDDIWFNNQSDSYIILSEQHNLFLSYSTYYFDLDETNKIKPETYNNFVNPYYFAIAQLIIALFNNLICLNVYKKKDFV
;
A
#
# COMPACT_ATOMS: atom_id res chain seq x y z
N MET A 1 29.79 70.91 44.85
CA MET A 1 30.48 69.79 44.18
C MET A 1 30.10 68.39 44.67
N LEU A 2 29.38 68.21 45.78
CA LEU A 2 28.97 66.87 46.28
C LEU A 2 27.68 66.28 45.67
N ASN A 3 26.92 67.06 44.89
CA ASN A 3 25.65 66.59 44.26
C ASN A 3 25.77 66.09 42.82
N GLN A 4 26.97 66.07 42.22
CA GLN A 4 27.19 65.53 40.87
C GLN A 4 27.82 64.13 40.84
N ILE A 5 28.32 63.63 41.98
CA ILE A 5 28.95 62.30 42.04
C ILE A 5 27.89 61.18 42.18
N ASN A 6 26.71 61.48 42.75
CA ASN A 6 25.61 60.50 42.89
C ASN A 6 24.69 60.39 41.65
N LYS A 7 24.99 61.11 40.56
CA LYS A 7 24.27 61.01 39.27
C LYS A 7 25.02 60.21 38.20
N LYS A 8 26.13 59.55 38.55
CA LYS A 8 26.59 58.37 37.79
C LYS A 8 25.67 57.21 38.14
N GLN A 9 24.44 57.34 37.61
CA GLN A 9 23.45 56.30 37.51
C GLN A 9 24.17 54.99 37.20
N LEU A 10 23.99 53.99 38.08
CA LEU A 10 23.99 52.60 37.70
C LEU A 10 23.13 52.50 36.43
N LYS A 11 23.77 52.61 35.26
CA LYS A 11 23.15 52.36 33.97
C LYS A 11 22.84 50.87 34.02
N LYS A 12 21.65 50.53 34.53
CA LYS A 12 21.10 49.18 34.55
C LYS A 12 21.23 48.66 33.13
N ARG A 13 22.23 47.81 32.89
CA ARG A 13 22.42 47.17 31.59
C ARG A 13 21.23 46.22 31.42
N SER A 14 20.31 46.58 30.53
CA SER A 14 19.26 45.66 30.11
C SER A 14 19.92 44.43 29.52
N ILE A 15 19.67 43.27 30.11
CA ILE A 15 20.18 42.00 29.59
C ILE A 15 19.56 41.76 28.21
N SER A 16 20.39 41.38 27.24
CA SER A 16 19.93 41.12 25.88
C SER A 16 19.17 39.80 25.80
N PHE A 17 18.20 39.70 24.88
CA PHE A 17 17.47 38.47 24.58
C PHE A 17 18.42 37.30 24.28
N PHE A 18 19.48 37.54 23.50
CA PHE A 18 20.46 36.52 23.14
C PHE A 18 21.25 35.99 24.34
N THR A 19 21.59 36.85 25.31
CA THR A 19 22.26 36.42 26.54
C THR A 19 21.38 35.48 27.35
N MET A 20 20.08 35.78 27.44
CA MET A 20 19.10 34.91 28.12
C MET A 20 18.94 33.57 27.39
N PHE A 21 18.75 33.63 26.07
CA PHE A 21 18.66 32.44 25.23
C PHE A 21 19.86 31.52 25.46
N LYS A 22 21.08 32.06 25.47
CA LYS A 22 22.30 31.29 25.72
C LYS A 22 22.34 30.66 27.12
N ILE A 23 21.83 31.37 28.14
CA ILE A 23 21.76 30.83 29.52
C ILE A 23 20.74 29.69 29.58
N ASP A 24 19.53 29.89 29.06
CA ASP A 24 18.46 28.89 29.06
C ASP A 24 18.88 27.63 28.28
N PHE A 25 19.49 27.82 27.11
CA PHE A 25 20.00 26.74 26.29
C PHE A 25 21.12 25.96 27.01
N LYS A 26 22.04 26.67 27.68
CA LYS A 26 23.09 26.03 28.48
C LYS A 26 22.50 25.24 29.65
N LEU A 27 21.49 25.77 30.34
CA LEU A 27 20.81 25.06 31.43
C LEU A 27 20.17 23.75 30.96
N MET A 28 19.53 23.74 29.78
CA MET A 28 18.96 22.51 29.19
C MET A 28 20.03 21.47 28.90
N PHE A 29 21.16 21.89 28.31
CA PHE A 29 22.23 20.99 27.92
C PHE A 29 22.91 20.29 29.12
N PHE A 30 23.00 20.98 30.27
CA PHE A 30 23.60 20.44 31.49
C PHE A 30 22.60 19.75 32.44
N ASP A 31 21.30 19.72 32.13
CA ASP A 31 20.32 18.96 32.90
C ASP A 31 20.50 17.45 32.64
N LYS A 32 21.08 16.75 33.62
CA LYS A 32 21.43 15.31 33.52
C LYS A 32 20.28 14.44 33.00
N ALA A 33 19.05 14.69 33.47
CA ALA A 33 17.89 13.90 33.08
C ALA A 33 17.52 14.12 31.60
N SER A 34 17.47 15.37 31.15
CA SER A 34 17.26 15.70 29.73
C SER A 34 18.37 15.11 28.84
N SER A 35 19.64 15.19 29.28
CA SER A 35 20.77 14.61 28.54
C SER A 35 20.66 13.09 28.39
N ILE A 36 20.19 12.37 29.42
CA ILE A 36 19.97 10.91 29.35
C ILE A 36 18.90 10.58 28.31
N ILE A 37 17.76 11.28 28.29
CA ILE A 37 16.68 11.03 27.33
C ILE A 37 17.17 11.27 25.90
N ILE A 38 17.97 12.31 25.69
CA ILE A 38 18.57 12.63 24.38
C ILE A 38 19.54 11.55 23.93
N PHE A 39 20.38 11.07 24.84
CA PHE A 39 21.29 9.97 24.57
C PHE A 39 20.49 8.72 24.16
N ILE A 40 19.41 8.38 24.88
CA ILE A 40 18.52 7.27 24.53
C ILE A 40 17.90 7.48 23.14
N ALA A 41 17.37 8.67 22.84
CA ALA A 41 16.77 8.98 21.54
C ALA A 41 17.77 8.81 20.39
N SER A 42 18.99 9.32 20.57
CA SER A 42 20.06 9.23 19.57
C SER A 42 20.56 7.79 19.43
N ALA A 43 20.71 7.06 20.53
CA ALA A 43 21.10 5.65 20.53
C ALA A 43 20.06 4.79 19.81
N LEU A 44 18.76 5.06 19.99
CA LEU A 44 17.70 4.38 19.25
C LEU A 44 17.73 4.69 17.76
N ALA A 45 18.02 5.93 17.36
CA ALA A 45 18.21 6.28 15.96
C ALA A 45 19.40 5.51 15.33
N VAL A 46 20.51 5.38 16.07
CA VAL A 46 21.66 4.58 15.65
C VAL A 46 21.33 3.09 15.56
N LEU A 47 20.64 2.54 16.58
CA LEU A 47 20.19 1.14 16.57
C LEU A 47 19.27 0.85 15.39
N PHE A 48 18.32 1.75 15.10
CA PHE A 48 17.47 1.63 13.92
C PHE A 48 18.29 1.74 12.63
N GLY A 49 19.30 2.63 12.59
CA GLY A 49 20.27 2.70 11.50
C GLY A 49 21.01 1.38 11.25
N PHE A 50 21.33 0.61 12.30
CA PHE A 50 21.87 -0.74 12.14
C PHE A 50 20.83 -1.74 11.61
N ILE A 51 19.56 -1.64 12.02
CA ILE A 51 18.48 -2.47 11.48
C ILE A 51 18.33 -2.25 9.98
N LEU A 52 18.48 -1.01 9.49
CA LEU A 52 18.44 -0.69 8.04
C LEU A 52 19.43 -1.52 7.22
N LEU A 53 20.57 -1.94 7.78
CA LEU A 53 21.55 -2.77 7.09
C LEU A 53 21.02 -4.18 6.76
N ALA A 54 20.01 -4.66 7.50
CA ALA A 54 19.42 -5.99 7.34
C ALA A 54 18.16 -6.00 6.45
N ILE A 55 17.57 -4.84 6.17
CA ILE A 55 16.30 -4.72 5.44
C ILE A 55 16.54 -4.93 3.95
N LYS A 56 15.68 -5.75 3.31
CA LYS A 56 15.80 -6.11 1.89
C LYS A 56 14.74 -5.45 0.98
N SER A 57 13.55 -5.15 1.51
CA SER A 57 12.44 -4.52 0.76
C SER A 57 11.98 -3.21 1.40
N GLY A 58 11.25 -2.39 0.65
CA GLY A 58 10.75 -1.10 1.11
C GLY A 58 9.58 -1.28 2.06
N GLU A 59 8.74 -2.28 1.81
CA GLU A 59 7.70 -2.76 2.70
C GLU A 59 8.24 -3.06 4.11
N GLN A 60 9.30 -3.88 4.21
CA GLN A 60 9.93 -4.19 5.50
C GLN A 60 10.40 -2.93 6.21
N PHE A 61 10.99 -1.98 5.47
CA PHE A 61 11.37 -0.68 6.01
C PHE A 61 10.17 0.07 6.58
N ILE A 62 9.07 0.21 5.84
CA ILE A 62 7.88 0.93 6.30
C ILE A 62 7.31 0.27 7.57
N ILE A 63 7.21 -1.07 7.59
CA ILE A 63 6.70 -1.81 8.76
C ILE A 63 7.55 -1.51 10.01
N TYR A 64 8.88 -1.70 9.93
CA TYR A 64 9.76 -1.45 11.09
C TYR A 64 9.85 0.03 11.45
N TYR A 65 9.86 0.91 10.45
CA TYR A 65 9.93 2.35 10.67
C TYR A 65 8.66 2.89 11.34
N ASN A 66 7.49 2.34 11.04
CA ASN A 66 6.24 2.70 11.71
C ASN A 66 6.26 2.36 13.21
N TYR A 67 6.87 1.23 13.60
CA TYR A 67 7.11 0.93 15.02
C TYR A 67 8.13 1.88 15.65
N TYR A 68 9.22 2.22 14.94
CA TYR A 68 10.20 3.21 15.40
C TYR A 68 9.56 4.58 15.60
N PHE A 69 8.77 5.04 14.62
CA PHE A 69 7.99 6.28 14.67
C PHE A 69 7.12 6.32 15.93
N LEU A 70 6.35 5.26 16.17
CA LEU A 70 5.42 5.20 17.29
C LEU A 70 6.16 5.25 18.63
N PHE A 71 7.27 4.52 18.77
CA PHE A 71 8.05 4.54 20.00
C PHE A 71 8.71 5.89 20.25
N ILE A 72 9.32 6.49 19.22
CA ILE A 72 9.98 7.80 19.34
C ILE A 72 8.96 8.89 19.62
N THR A 73 7.92 9.00 18.81
CA THR A 73 6.90 10.05 18.92
C THR A 73 6.03 9.85 20.16
N GLY A 74 5.54 8.63 20.37
CA GLY A 74 4.55 8.31 21.40
C GLY A 74 5.10 8.20 22.81
N ILE A 75 6.40 7.94 22.99
CA ILE A 75 7.03 7.81 24.31
C ILE A 75 8.13 8.84 24.49
N ILE A 76 9.22 8.72 23.73
CA ILE A 76 10.47 9.45 23.99
C ILE A 76 10.24 10.96 23.86
N TRP A 77 9.52 11.38 22.82
CA TRP A 77 9.28 12.79 22.53
C TRP A 77 8.36 13.46 23.57
N ILE A 78 7.30 12.78 23.98
CA ILE A 78 6.38 13.24 25.03
C ILE A 78 7.14 13.43 26.35
N ILE A 79 7.93 12.43 26.76
CA ILE A 79 8.71 12.48 28.02
C ILE A 79 9.76 13.59 27.97
N LEU A 80 10.47 13.74 26.85
CA LEU A 80 11.48 14.78 26.66
C LEU A 80 10.87 16.18 26.80
N ILE A 81 9.78 16.46 26.08
CA ILE A 81 9.16 17.78 26.09
C ILE A 81 8.58 18.10 27.46
N MET A 82 7.94 17.12 28.12
CA MET A 82 7.47 17.27 29.50
C MET A 82 8.63 17.66 30.43
N ARG A 83 9.74 16.91 30.39
CA ARG A 83 10.90 17.17 31.26
C ARG A 83 11.46 18.57 31.06
N LEU A 84 11.61 18.98 29.79
CA LEU A 84 12.14 20.29 29.45
C LEU A 84 11.21 21.42 29.90
N VAL A 85 9.89 21.28 29.73
CA VAL A 85 8.92 22.28 30.21
C VAL A 85 8.94 22.36 31.74
N PHE A 86 8.97 21.23 32.45
CA PHE A 86 8.98 21.19 33.91
C PHE A 86 10.26 21.79 34.51
N LEU A 87 11.40 21.63 33.84
CA LEU A 87 12.65 22.27 34.25
C LEU A 87 12.45 23.78 34.41
N PHE A 88 11.83 24.45 33.44
CA PHE A 88 11.62 25.90 33.49
C PHE A 88 10.40 26.31 34.32
N MET A 89 9.27 25.62 34.16
CA MET A 89 7.98 26.05 34.72
C MET A 89 7.77 25.61 36.17
N TYR A 90 8.48 24.59 36.65
CA TYR A 90 8.46 24.18 38.05
C TYR A 90 9.82 24.45 38.71
N SER A 91 10.85 23.70 38.31
CA SER A 91 12.12 23.70 39.06
C SER A 91 12.78 25.08 39.11
N LYS A 92 12.85 25.82 37.99
CA LYS A 92 13.49 27.15 37.99
C LYS A 92 12.62 28.28 38.51
N ILE A 93 11.31 28.08 38.60
CA ILE A 93 10.41 28.98 39.33
C ILE A 93 10.61 28.77 40.84
N GLU A 94 10.63 27.51 41.31
CA GLU A 94 10.83 27.15 42.73
C GLU A 94 12.23 27.51 43.25
N ASP A 95 13.28 27.27 42.45
CA ASP A 95 14.68 27.63 42.78
C ASP A 95 14.93 29.15 42.86
N LYS A 96 13.91 30.00 42.67
CA LYS A 96 14.00 31.47 42.57
C LYS A 96 15.01 31.96 41.52
N THR A 97 15.49 31.10 40.62
CA THR A 97 16.43 31.47 39.57
C THR A 97 15.77 32.45 38.60
N ILE A 98 14.51 32.19 38.23
CA ILE A 98 13.69 33.11 37.42
C ILE A 98 13.41 34.41 38.19
N TYR A 99 13.29 34.37 39.51
CA TYR A 99 13.11 35.55 40.35
C TYR A 99 14.34 36.47 40.34
N ILE A 100 15.55 35.91 40.47
CA ILE A 100 16.82 36.65 40.37
C ILE A 100 16.97 37.30 38.98
N ILE A 101 16.53 36.61 37.92
CA ILE A 101 16.55 37.15 36.56
C ILE A 101 15.48 38.24 36.37
N SER A 102 14.28 38.10 36.96
CA SER A 102 13.21 39.10 36.84
C SER A 102 13.49 40.39 37.62
N THR A 103 14.18 40.29 38.77
CA THR A 103 14.60 41.44 39.58
C THR A 103 15.67 42.29 38.89
N GLN A 104 16.37 41.72 37.89
CA GLN A 104 17.33 42.42 37.02
C GLN A 104 16.69 43.23 35.87
N THR A 105 15.43 43.68 36.01
CA THR A 105 14.71 44.58 35.08
C THR A 105 14.38 44.01 33.70
N ILE A 106 14.25 42.69 33.58
CA ILE A 106 13.73 42.05 32.36
C ILE A 106 12.20 41.94 32.46
N SER A 107 11.48 42.23 31.37
CA SER A 107 10.03 42.01 31.35
C SER A 107 9.69 40.52 31.36
N ARG A 108 8.73 40.12 32.20
CA ARG A 108 8.27 38.71 32.33
C ARG A 108 7.88 38.09 30.98
N SER A 109 7.29 38.89 30.09
CA SER A 109 6.97 38.49 28.70
C SER A 109 8.21 38.08 27.89
N LYS A 110 9.31 38.82 28.02
CA LYS A 110 10.57 38.50 27.33
C LYS A 110 11.18 37.21 27.87
N ILE A 111 11.09 36.97 29.19
CA ILE A 111 11.56 35.73 29.81
C ILE A 111 10.81 34.54 29.23
N PHE A 112 9.47 34.58 29.27
CA PHE A 112 8.63 33.52 28.74
C PHE A 112 8.93 33.23 27.27
N LEU A 113 8.96 34.26 26.43
CA LEU A 113 9.19 34.10 24.99
C LEU A 113 10.61 33.56 24.69
N THR A 114 11.62 33.97 25.46
CA THR A 114 12.98 33.42 25.34
C THR A 114 13.00 31.93 25.69
N GLN A 115 12.35 31.54 26.79
CA GLN A 115 12.28 30.15 27.22
C GLN A 115 11.56 29.27 26.20
N THR A 116 10.41 29.70 25.68
CA THR A 116 9.67 28.95 24.65
C THR A 116 10.50 28.77 23.39
N ILE A 117 11.19 29.83 22.93
CA ILE A 117 12.06 29.75 21.74
C ILE A 117 13.27 28.86 22.00
N ALA A 118 13.89 28.96 23.18
CA ALA A 118 15.01 28.09 23.56
C ALA A 118 14.59 26.61 23.58
N LEU A 119 13.43 26.29 24.16
CA LEU A 119 12.86 24.94 24.21
C LEU A 119 12.66 24.40 22.79
N PHE A 120 11.97 25.17 21.94
CA PHE A 120 11.69 24.74 20.58
C PHE A 120 12.98 24.56 19.76
N THR A 121 13.96 25.45 19.90
CA THR A 121 15.25 25.37 19.19
C THR A 121 16.05 24.15 19.65
N TYR A 122 16.09 23.88 20.96
CA TYR A 122 16.78 22.73 21.52
C TYR A 122 16.21 21.41 21.00
N VAL A 123 14.88 21.29 21.01
CA VAL A 123 14.16 20.13 20.47
C VAL A 123 14.37 20.02 18.95
N SER A 124 14.38 21.15 18.23
CA SER A 124 14.65 21.20 16.79
C SER A 124 16.03 20.63 16.42
N MET A 125 17.08 20.95 17.18
CA MET A 125 18.41 20.40 16.92
C MET A 125 18.45 18.87 17.08
N LEU A 126 17.70 18.33 18.04
CA LEU A 126 17.60 16.88 18.22
C LEU A 126 16.84 16.19 17.07
N ILE A 127 15.74 16.79 16.60
CA ILE A 127 15.00 16.30 15.43
C ILE A 127 15.94 16.17 14.23
N LEU A 128 16.71 17.22 13.94
CA LEU A 128 17.66 17.24 12.85
C LEU A 128 18.76 16.18 13.03
N THR A 129 19.25 15.99 14.25
CA THR A 129 20.26 14.98 14.56
C THR A 129 19.75 13.56 14.29
N ASN A 130 18.55 13.22 14.77
CA ASN A 130 17.93 11.91 14.52
C ASN A 130 17.67 11.68 13.02
N PHE A 131 17.15 12.69 12.32
CA PHE A 131 16.94 12.64 10.87
C PHE A 131 18.25 12.38 10.11
N LEU A 132 19.32 13.09 10.46
CA LEU A 132 20.63 12.93 9.82
C LEU A 132 21.23 11.55 10.08
N ILE A 133 21.14 11.03 11.32
CA ILE A 133 21.66 9.71 11.65
C ILE A 133 21.03 8.65 10.74
N ILE A 134 19.70 8.58 10.69
CA ILE A 134 18.99 7.55 9.91
C ILE A 134 19.30 7.66 8.41
N ASN A 135 19.31 8.89 7.87
CA ASN A 135 19.58 9.10 6.45
C ASN A 135 21.04 8.83 6.06
N ILE A 136 22.01 9.07 6.96
CA ILE A 136 23.40 8.68 6.73
C ILE A 136 23.51 7.16 6.62
N PHE A 137 22.86 6.41 7.52
CA PHE A 137 22.82 4.94 7.41
C PHE A 137 22.13 4.48 6.12
N ALA A 138 21.05 5.14 5.71
CA ALA A 138 20.35 4.84 4.45
C ALA A 138 21.24 5.06 3.20
N LEU A 139 22.09 6.09 3.21
CA LEU A 139 23.06 6.34 2.14
C LEU A 139 24.15 5.26 2.09
N ILE A 140 24.58 4.75 3.25
CA ILE A 140 25.59 3.68 3.35
C ILE A 140 25.04 2.35 2.80
N THR A 141 23.77 2.05 3.03
CA THR A 141 23.17 0.78 2.61
C THR A 141 22.88 0.68 1.11
N ASN A 142 22.94 1.80 0.37
CA ASN A 142 22.68 1.89 -1.08
C ASN A 142 21.43 1.10 -1.52
N LEU A 143 20.37 1.16 -0.71
CA LEU A 143 19.12 0.45 -0.97
C LEU A 143 18.45 1.04 -2.22
N LYS A 144 17.92 0.16 -3.09
CA LYS A 144 17.08 0.58 -4.24
C LYS A 144 15.90 1.47 -3.82
N ASN A 145 15.51 1.42 -2.55
CA ASN A 145 14.37 2.12 -1.97
C ASN A 145 14.74 3.41 -1.22
N THR A 146 15.87 4.04 -1.56
CA THR A 146 16.35 5.27 -0.90
C THR A 146 15.29 6.39 -0.89
N ASN A 147 14.48 6.50 -1.94
CA ASN A 147 13.41 7.49 -2.03
C ASN A 147 12.31 7.28 -0.97
N VAL A 148 11.91 6.03 -0.72
CA VAL A 148 10.91 5.67 0.29
C VAL A 148 11.41 6.04 1.69
N ILE A 149 12.69 5.72 1.98
CA ILE A 149 13.33 6.03 3.27
C ILE A 149 13.39 7.54 3.49
N LEU A 150 13.82 8.29 2.47
CA LEU A 150 13.92 9.75 2.56
C LEU A 150 12.54 10.38 2.78
N ASN A 151 11.51 9.93 2.06
CA ASN A 151 10.15 10.46 2.21
C ASN A 151 9.60 10.21 3.62
N ALA A 152 9.67 8.97 4.10
CA ALA A 152 9.16 8.61 5.42
C ALA A 152 9.90 9.35 6.55
N THR A 153 11.23 9.48 6.45
CA THR A 153 12.04 10.20 7.45
C THR A 153 11.82 11.72 7.41
N LEU A 154 11.64 12.31 6.23
CA LEU A 154 11.33 13.73 6.08
C LEU A 154 9.94 14.07 6.63
N VAL A 155 8.94 13.23 6.35
CA VAL A 155 7.59 13.42 6.90
C VAL A 155 7.61 13.26 8.42
N HIS A 156 8.31 12.26 8.96
CA HIS A 156 8.50 12.12 10.41
C HIS A 156 9.18 13.36 11.01
N MET A 157 10.21 13.91 10.35
CA MET A 157 10.90 15.13 10.79
C MET A 157 9.95 16.33 10.87
N ILE A 158 9.18 16.61 9.81
CA ILE A 158 8.17 17.68 9.77
C ILE A 158 7.11 17.47 10.84
N TYR A 159 6.65 16.23 10.99
CA TYR A 159 5.70 15.83 12.02
C TYR A 159 6.23 16.11 13.43
N LEU A 160 7.50 15.79 13.71
CA LEU A 160 8.12 16.06 15.01
C LEU A 160 8.20 17.56 15.32
N PHE A 161 8.49 18.42 14.33
CA PHE A 161 8.45 19.87 14.54
C PHE A 161 7.05 20.34 14.93
N LEU A 162 6.03 19.85 14.24
CA LEU A 162 4.63 20.18 14.50
C LEU A 162 4.23 19.76 15.91
N ILE A 163 4.40 18.47 16.26
CA ILE A 163 3.97 17.95 17.55
C ILE A 163 4.78 18.56 18.70
N SER A 164 6.06 18.89 18.50
CA SER A 164 6.88 19.61 19.48
C SER A 164 6.27 20.94 19.86
N TYR A 165 5.87 21.73 18.86
CA TYR A 165 5.23 23.02 19.10
C TYR A 165 3.91 22.86 19.86
N LEU A 166 3.08 21.89 19.47
CA LEU A 166 1.80 21.61 20.15
C LEU A 166 2.02 21.21 21.62
N LEU A 167 2.91 20.26 21.87
CA LEU A 167 3.19 19.72 23.21
C LEU A 167 3.86 20.75 24.14
N ILE A 168 4.81 21.55 23.64
CA ILE A 168 5.43 22.62 24.45
C ILE A 168 4.36 23.59 24.96
N ASN A 169 3.46 24.03 24.08
CA ASN A 169 2.39 24.96 24.46
C ASN A 169 1.39 24.32 25.42
N PHE A 170 1.01 23.07 25.18
CA PHE A 170 0.07 22.34 26.02
C PHE A 170 0.63 22.04 27.42
N PHE A 171 1.86 21.53 27.54
CA PHE A 171 2.48 21.27 28.83
C PHE A 171 2.82 22.55 29.59
N THR A 172 3.16 23.63 28.88
CA THR A 172 3.33 24.94 29.52
C THR A 172 2.02 25.39 30.15
N LEU A 173 0.90 25.25 29.46
CA LEU A 173 -0.43 25.54 30.00
C LEU A 173 -0.70 24.71 31.26
N LEU A 174 -0.59 23.39 31.18
CA LEU A 174 -0.83 22.52 32.33
C LEU A 174 0.07 22.89 33.52
N SER A 175 1.35 23.15 33.27
CA SER A 175 2.31 23.49 34.33
C SER A 175 2.00 24.81 35.05
N LEU A 176 1.36 25.76 34.36
CA LEU A 176 0.99 27.05 34.95
C LEU A 176 -0.31 27.00 35.75
N PHE A 177 -1.25 26.16 35.36
CA PHE A 177 -2.59 26.08 35.97
C PHE A 177 -2.75 24.95 36.99
N LEU A 178 -1.98 23.87 36.87
CA LEU A 178 -2.13 22.68 37.70
C LEU A 178 -0.89 22.42 38.57
N LYS A 179 -1.07 21.59 39.59
CA LYS A 179 0.05 21.08 40.40
C LYS A 179 0.77 19.97 39.64
N ASN A 180 2.07 19.82 39.91
CA ASN A 180 2.94 18.83 39.24
C ASN A 180 2.36 17.39 39.25
N GLN A 181 1.75 16.96 40.36
CA GLN A 181 1.13 15.64 40.47
C GLN A 181 -0.04 15.45 39.48
N ILE A 182 -0.91 16.44 39.36
CA ILE A 182 -2.07 16.39 38.44
C ILE A 182 -1.58 16.41 37.00
N THR A 183 -0.61 17.27 36.68
CA THR A 183 -0.01 17.33 35.34
C THR A 183 0.62 16.00 34.96
N THR A 184 1.33 15.34 35.88
CA THR A 184 1.93 14.03 35.65
C THR A 184 0.87 12.96 35.34
N ILE A 185 -0.26 12.93 36.09
CA ILE A 185 -1.37 12.00 35.84
C ILE A 185 -1.94 12.19 34.42
N ILE A 186 -2.18 13.44 34.02
CA ILE A 186 -2.71 13.77 32.68
C ILE A 186 -1.73 13.30 31.59
N ILE A 187 -0.42 13.49 31.78
CA ILE A 187 0.59 13.08 30.80
C ILE A 187 0.66 11.56 30.67
N THR A 188 0.59 10.83 31.79
CA THR A 188 0.53 9.35 31.77
C THR A 188 -0.71 8.87 31.00
N LEU A 189 -1.85 9.55 31.16
CA LEU A 189 -3.06 9.22 30.41
C LEU A 189 -2.88 9.47 28.91
N ILE A 190 -2.26 10.59 28.50
CA ILE A 190 -1.97 10.89 27.09
C ILE A 190 -1.05 9.82 26.49
N LEU A 191 -0.03 9.40 27.24
CA LEU A 191 0.90 8.35 26.80
C LEU A 191 0.17 7.00 26.66
N ALA A 192 -0.74 6.65 27.57
CA ALA A 192 -1.56 5.44 27.42
C ALA A 192 -2.52 5.54 26.21
N LEU A 193 -3.15 6.69 26.00
CA LEU A 193 -4.06 6.94 24.90
C LEU A 193 -3.36 6.90 23.53
N SER A 194 -2.07 7.22 23.45
CA SER A 194 -1.33 7.16 22.18
C SER A 194 -1.23 5.73 21.63
N PHE A 195 -1.09 4.72 22.49
CA PHE A 195 -1.06 3.32 22.07
C PHE A 195 -2.45 2.74 21.72
N ILE A 196 -3.51 3.33 22.27
CA ILE A 196 -4.89 2.85 22.10
C ILE A 196 -5.63 3.65 21.01
N ALA A 197 -5.01 4.69 20.45
CA ALA A 197 -5.64 5.64 19.56
C ALA A 197 -6.28 5.01 18.31
N SER A 198 -5.71 3.92 17.78
CA SER A 198 -6.22 3.23 16.58
C SER A 198 -7.21 2.10 16.86
N LEU A 199 -7.39 1.65 18.11
CA LEU A 199 -8.28 0.53 18.43
C LEU A 199 -9.74 0.74 17.97
N PRO A 200 -10.35 1.93 18.13
CA PRO A 200 -11.72 2.15 17.67
C PRO A 200 -11.91 1.84 16.18
N TYR A 201 -10.90 2.18 15.36
CA TYR A 201 -10.93 1.87 13.93
C TYR A 201 -10.81 0.38 13.67
N GLN A 202 -9.87 -0.30 14.33
CA GLN A 202 -9.65 -1.73 14.16
C GLN A 202 -10.91 -2.54 14.46
N PHE A 203 -11.59 -2.23 15.58
CA PHE A 203 -12.83 -2.92 15.92
C PHE A 203 -13.90 -2.76 14.85
N ILE A 204 -14.01 -1.57 14.26
CA ILE A 204 -14.98 -1.30 13.19
C ILE A 204 -14.60 -2.03 11.91
N SER A 205 -13.34 -1.91 11.46
CA SER A 205 -12.86 -2.60 10.26
C SER A 205 -13.05 -4.11 10.36
N VAL A 206 -12.70 -4.73 11.49
CA VAL A 206 -12.88 -6.17 11.73
C VAL A 206 -14.36 -6.55 11.74
N SER A 207 -15.22 -5.72 12.34
CA SER A 207 -16.67 -5.98 12.35
C SER A 207 -17.29 -5.90 10.96
N GLU A 208 -16.77 -5.06 10.08
CA GLU A 208 -17.31 -4.83 8.74
C GLU A 208 -16.82 -5.84 7.70
N LYS A 209 -15.65 -6.46 7.88
CA LYS A 209 -15.03 -7.35 6.87
C LYS A 209 -15.96 -8.43 6.31
N ASN A 210 -16.80 -9.01 7.17
CA ASN A 210 -17.68 -10.12 6.81
C ASN A 210 -19.13 -9.70 6.52
N GLU A 211 -19.43 -8.40 6.55
CA GLU A 211 -20.77 -7.92 6.27
C GLU A 211 -21.01 -7.75 4.78
N ASN A 212 -22.28 -7.92 4.39
CA ASN A 212 -22.72 -7.83 3.01
C ASN A 212 -23.53 -6.55 2.79
N LEU A 213 -23.31 -5.92 1.64
CA LEU A 213 -24.18 -4.88 1.10
C LEU A 213 -24.95 -5.43 -0.10
N TYR A 214 -26.17 -4.93 -0.29
CA TYR A 214 -27.09 -5.39 -1.31
C TYR A 214 -27.32 -4.31 -2.34
N PHE A 215 -27.23 -4.68 -3.59
CA PHE A 215 -27.37 -3.82 -4.74
C PHE A 215 -28.46 -4.35 -5.66
N THR A 216 -29.10 -3.44 -6.38
CA THR A 216 -30.08 -3.77 -7.41
C THR A 216 -29.49 -3.36 -8.76
N SER A 217 -29.36 -4.33 -9.65
CA SER A 217 -28.94 -4.09 -11.02
C SER A 217 -29.96 -3.23 -11.77
N PRO A 218 -29.57 -2.57 -12.89
CA PRO A 218 -30.52 -1.87 -13.77
C PRO A 218 -31.69 -2.75 -14.25
N ASN A 219 -31.49 -4.07 -14.28
CA ASN A 219 -32.48 -5.06 -14.70
C ASN A 219 -33.36 -5.57 -13.54
N GLY A 220 -33.17 -5.08 -12.31
CA GLY A 220 -33.92 -5.48 -11.12
C GLY A 220 -33.36 -6.70 -10.37
N ASN A 221 -32.31 -7.35 -10.88
CA ASN A 221 -31.67 -8.48 -10.19
C ASN A 221 -30.90 -8.01 -8.94
N LEU A 222 -30.97 -8.80 -7.87
CA LEU A 222 -30.22 -8.58 -6.64
C LEU A 222 -28.76 -9.01 -6.81
N TYR A 223 -27.84 -8.15 -6.40
CA TYR A 223 -26.41 -8.42 -6.29
C TYR A 223 -25.96 -8.21 -4.84
N VAL A 224 -25.07 -9.07 -4.35
CA VAL A 224 -24.60 -9.03 -2.96
C VAL A 224 -23.10 -9.07 -2.97
N GLU A 225 -22.47 -8.13 -2.26
CA GLU A 225 -21.02 -8.04 -2.17
C GLU A 225 -20.58 -7.78 -0.73
N LYS A 226 -19.44 -8.34 -0.35
CA LYS A 226 -18.85 -8.08 0.96
C LYS A 226 -18.24 -6.69 1.02
N ILE A 227 -18.35 -6.02 2.17
CA ILE A 227 -17.76 -4.69 2.38
C ILE A 227 -16.25 -4.69 2.12
N GLU A 228 -15.53 -5.74 2.54
CA GLU A 228 -14.09 -5.87 2.29
C GLU A 228 -13.73 -5.88 0.79
N GLU A 229 -14.50 -6.60 -0.03
CA GLU A 229 -14.26 -6.69 -1.47
C GLU A 229 -14.62 -5.38 -2.18
N ILE A 230 -15.63 -4.66 -1.69
CA ILE A 230 -15.93 -3.30 -2.13
C ILE A 230 -14.72 -2.38 -1.86
N TYR A 231 -14.18 -2.37 -0.63
CA TYR A 231 -12.99 -1.57 -0.31
C TYR A 231 -11.80 -1.93 -1.20
N LYS A 232 -11.45 -3.21 -1.33
CA LYS A 232 -10.33 -3.64 -2.19
C LYS A 232 -10.49 -3.19 -3.64
N ALA A 233 -11.70 -3.26 -4.19
CA ALA A 233 -11.95 -2.81 -5.56
C ALA A 233 -11.71 -1.30 -5.72
N PHE A 234 -12.26 -0.47 -4.83
CA PHE A 234 -12.10 0.99 -4.89
C PHE A 234 -10.68 1.45 -4.51
N ASP A 235 -10.06 0.83 -3.51
CA ASP A 235 -8.67 1.11 -3.11
C ASP A 235 -7.71 0.78 -4.27
N LEU A 236 -7.88 -0.37 -4.93
CA LEU A 236 -7.07 -0.71 -6.10
C LEU A 236 -7.24 0.33 -7.22
N GLN A 237 -8.46 0.82 -7.47
CA GLN A 237 -8.70 1.88 -8.45
C GLN A 237 -7.99 3.20 -8.07
N GLU A 238 -8.01 3.58 -6.80
CA GLU A 238 -7.27 4.76 -6.32
C GLU A 238 -5.77 4.59 -6.57
N HIS A 239 -5.22 3.42 -6.22
CA HIS A 239 -3.79 3.14 -6.35
C HIS A 239 -3.36 3.16 -7.82
N ILE A 240 -4.11 2.53 -8.72
CA ILE A 240 -3.81 2.52 -10.16
C ILE A 240 -3.90 3.93 -10.75
N LYS A 241 -4.97 4.68 -10.46
CA LYS A 241 -5.18 6.04 -10.96
C LYS A 241 -4.05 6.99 -10.55
N ASN A 242 -3.55 6.82 -9.33
CA ASN A 242 -2.47 7.63 -8.77
C ASN A 242 -1.06 7.07 -9.03
N GLU A 243 -0.92 6.02 -9.85
CA GLU A 243 0.36 5.36 -10.15
C GLU A 243 1.10 4.82 -8.90
N LYS A 244 0.33 4.38 -7.89
CA LYS A 244 0.78 3.87 -6.58
C LYS A 244 0.66 2.35 -6.48
N ILE A 245 1.22 1.65 -7.45
CA ILE A 245 1.27 0.19 -7.52
C ILE A 245 2.49 -0.23 -8.32
N LYS A 246 3.02 -1.44 -8.07
CA LYS A 246 4.05 -2.02 -8.91
C LYS A 246 3.59 -2.14 -10.36
N TYR A 247 4.50 -1.99 -11.32
CA TYR A 247 4.19 -1.99 -12.76
C TYR A 247 3.10 -0.97 -13.13
N LYS A 248 3.27 0.26 -12.64
CA LYS A 248 2.27 1.32 -12.68
C LYS A 248 1.71 1.62 -14.07
N TYR A 249 2.54 1.56 -15.12
CA TYR A 249 2.10 1.88 -16.48
C TYR A 249 1.26 0.75 -17.06
N LEU A 250 1.72 -0.50 -16.89
CA LEU A 250 0.99 -1.69 -17.32
C LEU A 250 -0.33 -1.87 -16.57
N SER A 251 -0.33 -1.66 -15.26
CA SER A 251 -1.51 -1.74 -14.40
C SER A 251 -2.59 -0.75 -14.84
N LYS A 252 -2.19 0.50 -15.11
CA LYS A 252 -3.10 1.52 -15.63
C LYS A 252 -3.62 1.18 -17.02
N PHE A 253 -2.73 0.72 -17.91
CA PHE A 253 -3.06 0.35 -19.27
C PHE A 253 -4.15 -0.73 -19.35
N ILE A 254 -4.02 -1.81 -18.58
CA ILE A 254 -5.05 -2.86 -18.56
C ILE A 254 -6.32 -2.43 -17.83
N ASN A 255 -6.19 -1.73 -16.71
CA ASN A 255 -7.32 -1.33 -15.89
C ASN A 255 -8.26 -0.39 -16.66
N ASP A 256 -7.70 0.63 -17.32
CA ASP A 256 -8.45 1.59 -18.12
C ASP A 256 -9.15 0.88 -19.29
N PHE A 257 -8.47 -0.07 -19.94
CA PHE A 257 -9.06 -0.89 -21.00
C PHE A 257 -10.27 -1.70 -20.50
N PHE A 258 -10.17 -2.35 -19.35
CA PHE A 258 -11.26 -3.16 -18.79
C PHE A 258 -12.46 -2.31 -18.36
N ILE A 259 -12.21 -1.14 -17.77
CA ILE A 259 -13.26 -0.20 -17.35
C ILE A 259 -13.99 0.39 -18.56
N ILE A 260 -13.25 0.86 -19.58
CA ILE A 260 -13.83 1.47 -20.78
C ILE A 260 -14.73 0.47 -21.52
N ASN A 261 -14.30 -0.79 -21.63
CA ASN A 261 -15.05 -1.84 -22.31
C ASN A 261 -16.13 -2.49 -21.44
N ASN A 262 -16.27 -2.08 -20.17
CA ASN A 262 -17.23 -2.62 -19.21
C ASN A 262 -17.18 -4.15 -19.11
N PHE A 263 -15.97 -4.72 -19.04
CA PHE A 263 -15.84 -6.18 -18.93
C PHE A 263 -16.30 -6.68 -17.56
N LEU A 264 -17.21 -7.66 -17.60
CA LEU A 264 -17.71 -8.36 -16.42
C LEU A 264 -17.10 -9.76 -16.38
N ARG A 265 -16.75 -10.21 -15.17
CA ARG A 265 -16.12 -11.52 -14.92
C ARG A 265 -17.01 -12.68 -15.35
N GLU A 266 -18.35 -12.53 -15.33
CA GLU A 266 -19.30 -13.60 -15.63
C GLU A 266 -18.83 -14.44 -16.83
N ASN A 267 -18.61 -15.74 -16.59
CA ASN A 267 -17.85 -16.61 -17.51
C ASN A 267 -18.39 -16.62 -18.95
N SER A 268 -19.69 -16.43 -19.14
CA SER A 268 -20.33 -16.33 -20.46
C SER A 268 -19.93 -15.07 -21.23
N ASN A 269 -19.67 -13.96 -20.54
CA ASN A 269 -19.27 -12.69 -21.15
C ASN A 269 -17.76 -12.65 -21.36
N TRP A 270 -16.97 -13.21 -20.43
CA TRP A 270 -15.51 -13.19 -20.52
C TRP A 270 -14.94 -14.06 -21.65
N THR A 271 -15.62 -15.18 -21.95
CA THR A 271 -15.23 -16.13 -23.01
C THR A 271 -15.92 -15.89 -24.34
N ASN A 272 -16.83 -14.91 -24.42
CA ASN A 272 -17.50 -14.54 -25.67
C ASN A 272 -16.48 -14.09 -26.73
N GLN A 273 -16.67 -14.52 -27.98
CA GLN A 273 -15.82 -14.16 -29.11
C GLN A 273 -15.61 -12.64 -29.25
N ALA A 274 -16.63 -11.82 -28.98
CA ALA A 274 -16.49 -10.37 -29.04
C ALA A 274 -15.48 -9.84 -28.00
N THR A 275 -15.59 -10.32 -26.76
CA THR A 275 -14.66 -10.00 -25.66
C THR A 275 -13.27 -10.55 -25.92
N VAL A 276 -13.16 -11.78 -26.43
CA VAL A 276 -11.88 -12.39 -26.82
C VAL A 276 -11.19 -11.58 -27.91
N ASN A 277 -11.92 -11.17 -28.96
CA ASN A 277 -11.38 -10.35 -30.04
C ASN A 277 -10.93 -8.97 -29.54
N ALA A 278 -11.72 -8.33 -28.67
CA ALA A 278 -11.34 -7.04 -28.10
C ALA A 278 -10.04 -7.13 -27.29
N ARG A 279 -9.90 -8.17 -26.45
CA ARG A 279 -8.66 -8.43 -25.69
C ARG A 279 -7.49 -8.77 -26.60
N PHE A 280 -7.71 -9.57 -27.63
CA PHE A 280 -6.68 -9.89 -28.62
C PHE A 280 -6.15 -8.63 -29.28
N ASN A 281 -7.03 -7.77 -29.81
CA ASN A 281 -6.65 -6.50 -30.45
C ASN A 281 -5.93 -5.56 -29.47
N PHE A 282 -6.33 -5.58 -28.19
CA PHE A 282 -5.66 -4.80 -27.14
C PHE A 282 -4.22 -5.24 -26.90
N TRP A 283 -3.90 -6.53 -26.98
CA TRP A 283 -2.52 -6.99 -26.88
C TRP A 283 -1.78 -6.84 -28.20
N GLU A 284 -2.45 -7.03 -29.34
CA GLU A 284 -1.88 -6.84 -30.68
C GLU A 284 -1.35 -5.41 -30.89
N GLN A 285 -2.02 -4.39 -30.34
CA GLN A 285 -1.56 -3.00 -30.45
C GLN A 285 -0.17 -2.76 -29.82
N LEU A 286 0.30 -3.66 -28.94
CA LEU A 286 1.63 -3.61 -28.35
C LEU A 286 2.72 -4.25 -29.24
N ASP A 287 2.36 -4.81 -30.39
CA ASP A 287 3.24 -5.58 -31.30
C ASP A 287 3.86 -6.83 -30.66
N ILE A 288 3.20 -7.38 -29.63
CA ILE A 288 3.66 -8.59 -28.91
C ILE A 288 3.08 -9.89 -29.49
N ILE A 289 2.31 -9.79 -30.58
CA ILE A 289 1.67 -10.92 -31.25
C ILE A 289 2.15 -10.96 -32.70
N GLU A 290 2.72 -12.09 -33.09
CA GLU A 290 3.05 -12.40 -34.48
C GLU A 290 1.89 -13.13 -35.14
N ASN A 291 1.34 -12.55 -36.21
CA ASN A 291 0.33 -13.18 -37.05
C ASN A 291 0.97 -14.09 -38.10
N THR A 292 1.76 -15.07 -37.65
CA THR A 292 2.42 -16.06 -38.50
C THR A 292 1.83 -17.46 -38.29
N ASN A 293 1.52 -18.14 -39.39
CA ASN A 293 1.05 -19.52 -39.32
C ASN A 293 2.20 -20.44 -38.90
N SER A 294 2.05 -21.11 -37.76
CA SER A 294 3.00 -22.10 -37.25
C SER A 294 2.33 -23.47 -37.14
N LEU A 295 3.01 -24.51 -37.64
CA LEU A 295 2.54 -25.88 -37.53
C LEU A 295 3.05 -26.48 -36.22
N ILE A 296 2.13 -26.85 -35.33
CA ILE A 296 2.43 -27.63 -34.14
C ILE A 296 2.25 -29.10 -34.50
N SER A 297 3.33 -29.88 -34.45
CA SER A 297 3.30 -31.31 -34.69
C SER A 297 3.97 -32.09 -33.56
N ALA A 298 3.34 -33.15 -33.10
CA ALA A 298 3.91 -34.10 -32.15
C ALA A 298 3.69 -35.53 -32.63
N ASN A 299 4.73 -36.36 -32.50
CA ASN A 299 4.73 -37.72 -33.01
C ASN A 299 4.73 -38.73 -31.87
N ASN A 300 4.10 -39.88 -32.11
CA ASN A 300 4.07 -41.03 -31.21
C ASN A 300 3.58 -40.71 -29.78
N LEU A 301 2.52 -39.92 -29.66
CA LEU A 301 1.85 -39.66 -28.40
C LEU A 301 0.96 -40.86 -28.04
N THR A 302 1.07 -41.40 -26.83
CA THR A 302 0.20 -42.50 -26.40
C THR A 302 -1.08 -41.96 -25.75
N ILE A 303 -2.25 -42.41 -26.20
CA ILE A 303 -3.54 -41.94 -25.67
C ILE A 303 -3.82 -42.56 -24.30
N SER A 304 -4.05 -41.71 -23.30
CA SER A 304 -4.47 -42.11 -21.95
C SER A 304 -5.96 -41.93 -21.71
N LYS A 305 -6.62 -41.04 -22.49
CA LYS A 305 -8.05 -40.74 -22.34
C LYS A 305 -8.66 -40.35 -23.69
N LEU A 306 -9.88 -40.80 -23.93
CA LEU A 306 -10.68 -40.47 -25.11
C LEU A 306 -11.91 -39.66 -24.71
N PRO A 307 -12.37 -38.72 -25.55
CA PRO A 307 -13.62 -38.03 -25.32
C PRO A 307 -14.80 -38.99 -25.56
N THR A 308 -15.91 -38.75 -24.87
CA THR A 308 -17.10 -39.64 -24.87
C THR A 308 -17.72 -39.84 -26.26
N ASN A 309 -17.54 -38.88 -27.18
CA ASN A 309 -18.02 -38.99 -28.56
C ASN A 309 -17.14 -39.87 -29.46
N TRP A 310 -15.93 -40.24 -29.03
CA TRP A 310 -15.03 -41.15 -29.77
C TRP A 310 -15.12 -42.59 -29.26
N SER A 311 -15.59 -42.81 -28.02
CA SER A 311 -15.73 -44.15 -27.45
C SER A 311 -16.89 -44.96 -28.04
N ASP A 312 -17.91 -44.31 -28.59
CA ASP A 312 -19.12 -44.97 -29.12
C ASP A 312 -18.93 -45.60 -30.51
N THR A 313 -17.78 -45.40 -31.17
CA THR A 313 -17.54 -45.81 -32.57
C THR A 313 -16.58 -47.00 -32.72
N CYS A 314 -15.95 -47.48 -31.64
CA CYS A 314 -14.92 -48.52 -31.71
C CYS A 314 -15.34 -49.83 -31.03
N ASN A 315 -15.60 -50.90 -31.79
CA ASN A 315 -15.69 -52.23 -31.21
C ASN A 315 -14.30 -52.75 -30.83
N SER A 316 -14.22 -53.52 -29.74
CA SER A 316 -12.98 -54.13 -29.24
C SER A 316 -12.31 -55.08 -30.26
N ASN A 317 -13.04 -55.55 -31.29
CA ASN A 317 -12.57 -56.48 -32.31
C ASN A 317 -12.19 -55.85 -33.67
N ASP A 318 -12.42 -54.56 -33.87
CA ASP A 318 -11.97 -53.87 -35.09
C ASP A 318 -10.49 -53.48 -34.94
N GLY A 319 -9.62 -53.79 -35.89
CA GLY A 319 -8.16 -53.55 -35.81
C GLY A 319 -7.76 -52.05 -35.87
N ASP A 320 -6.74 -51.71 -36.68
CA ASP A 320 -6.31 -50.33 -36.99
C ASP A 320 -7.36 -49.56 -37.84
N THR A 321 -8.62 -49.52 -37.42
CA THR A 321 -9.73 -48.84 -38.13
C THR A 321 -10.27 -47.63 -37.38
N CYS A 322 -9.95 -47.50 -36.09
CA CYS A 322 -10.36 -46.38 -35.25
C CYS A 322 -9.37 -46.19 -34.09
N ILE A 323 -9.39 -45.02 -33.45
CA ILE A 323 -8.43 -44.64 -32.40
C ILE A 323 -8.91 -45.15 -31.02
N LYS A 324 -8.06 -45.91 -30.32
CA LYS A 324 -8.36 -46.55 -29.03
C LYS A 324 -7.44 -46.07 -27.90
N LEU A 325 -7.83 -46.37 -26.67
CA LEU A 325 -6.97 -46.14 -25.49
C LEU A 325 -5.70 -46.97 -25.61
N GLY A 326 -4.55 -46.35 -25.35
CA GLY A 326 -3.22 -46.98 -25.48
C GLY A 326 -2.60 -46.90 -26.87
N ASP A 327 -3.32 -46.41 -27.88
CA ASP A 327 -2.77 -46.23 -29.22
C ASP A 327 -1.74 -45.09 -29.27
N SER A 328 -0.76 -45.25 -30.15
CA SER A 328 0.22 -44.21 -30.48
C SER A 328 -0.27 -43.38 -31.66
N VAL A 329 -0.29 -42.06 -31.51
CA VAL A 329 -0.85 -41.13 -32.49
C VAL A 329 0.07 -39.95 -32.78
N ASN A 330 -0.05 -39.39 -33.97
CA ASN A 330 0.59 -38.16 -34.40
C ASN A 330 -0.45 -37.04 -34.45
N VAL A 331 -0.18 -35.92 -33.80
CA VAL A 331 -1.05 -34.74 -33.79
C VAL A 331 -0.41 -33.65 -34.64
N SER A 332 -1.21 -33.02 -35.49
CA SER A 332 -0.82 -31.83 -36.26
C SER A 332 -1.91 -30.78 -36.21
N ILE A 333 -1.61 -29.58 -35.72
CA ILE A 333 -2.53 -28.44 -35.66
C ILE A 333 -1.83 -27.15 -36.11
N THR A 334 -2.54 -26.26 -36.78
CA THR A 334 -1.97 -24.98 -37.24
C THR A 334 -2.40 -23.86 -36.29
N GLN A 335 -1.43 -23.11 -35.78
CA GLN A 335 -1.63 -21.92 -34.96
C GLN A 335 -1.43 -20.67 -35.82
N LYS A 336 -2.42 -19.78 -35.86
CA LYS A 336 -2.40 -18.56 -36.71
C LYS A 336 -1.66 -17.38 -36.11
N ASN A 337 -1.60 -17.34 -34.79
CA ASN A 337 -1.03 -16.25 -34.03
C ASN A 337 -0.14 -16.81 -32.92
N LYS A 338 0.99 -16.18 -32.66
CA LYS A 338 1.90 -16.58 -31.59
C LYS A 338 2.34 -15.34 -30.82
N PHE A 339 2.44 -15.44 -29.50
CA PHE A 339 3.06 -14.37 -28.73
C PHE A 339 4.57 -14.43 -28.93
N ILE A 340 5.20 -13.27 -28.99
CA ILE A 340 6.65 -13.19 -29.16
C ILE A 340 7.36 -13.80 -27.94
N THR A 341 8.60 -14.24 -28.14
CA THR A 341 9.42 -14.74 -27.03
C THR A 341 9.79 -13.61 -26.07
N LEU A 342 10.17 -13.94 -24.83
CA LEU A 342 10.65 -12.93 -23.87
C LEU A 342 11.92 -12.20 -24.34
N GLU A 343 12.76 -12.85 -25.13
CA GLU A 343 13.95 -12.24 -25.74
C GLU A 343 13.56 -11.23 -26.83
N SER A 344 12.60 -11.60 -27.68
CA SER A 344 12.01 -10.71 -28.68
C SER A 344 11.32 -9.51 -28.01
N LEU A 345 10.61 -9.72 -26.89
CA LEU A 345 9.97 -8.65 -26.13
C LEU A 345 11.01 -7.65 -25.59
N LYS A 346 12.15 -8.13 -25.09
CA LYS A 346 13.23 -7.25 -24.65
C LYS A 346 13.78 -6.39 -25.80
N THR A 347 13.98 -7.01 -26.96
CA THR A 347 14.44 -6.29 -28.16
C THR A 347 13.41 -5.23 -28.57
N LEU A 348 12.13 -5.57 -28.55
CA LEU A 348 11.03 -4.64 -28.82
C LEU A 348 11.02 -3.46 -27.84
N VAL A 349 11.29 -3.68 -26.55
CA VAL A 349 11.41 -2.62 -25.53
C VAL A 349 12.57 -1.67 -25.86
N ASP A 350 13.73 -2.22 -26.23
CA ASP A 350 14.95 -1.45 -26.49
C ASP A 350 14.80 -0.58 -27.75
N GLU A 351 14.18 -1.13 -28.80
CA GLU A 351 13.96 -0.47 -30.10
C GLU A 351 12.75 0.48 -30.13
N GLN A 352 11.85 0.42 -29.13
CA GLN A 352 10.63 1.23 -29.11
C GLN A 352 10.93 2.74 -29.01
N THR A 353 10.31 3.52 -29.90
CA THR A 353 10.43 4.98 -29.95
C THR A 353 9.32 5.73 -29.21
N ASP A 354 8.14 5.12 -29.06
CA ASP A 354 7.06 5.70 -28.26
C ASP A 354 7.32 5.46 -26.76
N ASP A 355 7.63 6.53 -26.02
CA ASP A 355 7.93 6.48 -24.58
C ASP A 355 6.80 5.83 -23.77
N SER A 356 5.54 6.10 -24.10
CA SER A 356 4.40 5.57 -23.36
C SER A 356 4.25 4.07 -23.55
N LYS A 357 4.37 3.60 -24.80
CA LYS A 357 4.36 2.18 -25.16
C LYS A 357 5.58 1.47 -24.60
N LYS A 358 6.75 2.11 -24.64
CA LYS A 358 8.01 1.58 -24.08
C LYS A 358 7.90 1.30 -22.59
N LEU A 359 7.29 2.22 -21.83
CA LEU A 359 7.09 2.04 -20.39
C LEU A 359 6.16 0.85 -20.07
N VAL A 360 5.06 0.70 -20.84
CA VAL A 360 4.15 -0.45 -20.70
C VAL A 360 4.84 -1.77 -21.06
N LEU A 361 5.57 -1.82 -22.17
CA LEU A 361 6.31 -3.01 -22.59
C LEU A 361 7.41 -3.39 -21.60
N ASN A 362 8.12 -2.41 -21.04
CA ASN A 362 9.13 -2.63 -20.02
C ASN A 362 8.52 -3.18 -18.73
N ASP A 363 7.39 -2.63 -18.28
CA ASP A 363 6.63 -3.18 -17.15
C ASP A 363 6.19 -4.63 -17.41
N LEU A 364 5.70 -4.93 -18.63
CA LEU A 364 5.27 -6.28 -19.04
C LEU A 364 6.43 -7.27 -19.05
N TYR A 365 7.59 -6.87 -19.57
CA TYR A 365 8.80 -7.68 -19.56
C TYR A 365 9.24 -7.98 -18.12
N ASN A 366 9.35 -6.94 -17.27
CA ASN A 366 9.77 -7.11 -15.88
C ASN A 366 8.78 -7.98 -15.09
N PHE A 367 7.48 -7.81 -15.30
CA PHE A 367 6.45 -8.67 -14.72
C PHE A 367 6.61 -10.13 -15.17
N SER A 368 6.78 -10.38 -16.46
CA SER A 368 6.89 -11.73 -17.01
C SER A 368 8.12 -12.48 -16.48
N ILE A 369 9.25 -11.78 -16.36
CA ILE A 369 10.48 -12.32 -15.78
C ILE A 369 10.29 -12.59 -14.28
N ALA A 370 9.77 -11.62 -13.52
CA ALA A 370 9.56 -11.78 -12.08
C ALA A 370 8.58 -12.93 -11.77
N LEU A 371 7.55 -13.10 -12.59
CA LEU A 371 6.58 -14.18 -12.46
C LEU A 371 7.24 -15.55 -12.73
N LEU A 372 8.14 -15.64 -13.70
CA LEU A 372 8.88 -16.86 -14.01
C LEU A 372 9.88 -17.22 -12.88
N GLU A 373 10.60 -16.23 -12.36
CA GLU A 373 11.64 -16.39 -11.33
C GLU A 373 11.09 -16.83 -9.97
N ASP A 374 9.79 -16.64 -9.72
CA ASP A 374 9.13 -17.03 -8.47
C ASP A 374 8.96 -18.56 -8.33
N PHE A 375 9.13 -19.31 -9.42
CA PHE A 375 8.98 -20.77 -9.46
C PHE A 375 10.33 -21.46 -9.66
N SER A 376 10.48 -22.66 -9.07
CA SER A 376 11.76 -23.39 -9.11
C SER A 376 12.01 -24.06 -10.47
N SER A 377 10.94 -24.26 -11.26
CA SER A 377 11.02 -24.90 -12.58
C SER A 377 9.90 -24.43 -13.51
N THR A 378 10.10 -24.60 -14.83
CA THR A 378 9.08 -24.30 -15.85
C THR A 378 7.84 -25.17 -15.71
N GLU A 379 7.99 -26.43 -15.31
CA GLU A 379 6.88 -27.36 -15.08
C GLU A 379 6.00 -26.90 -13.92
N GLU A 380 6.61 -26.42 -12.82
CA GLU A 380 5.88 -25.86 -11.68
C GLU A 380 5.09 -24.61 -12.07
N TYR A 381 5.71 -23.71 -12.82
CA TYR A 381 5.05 -22.52 -13.39
C TYR A 381 3.86 -22.92 -14.27
N GLN A 382 4.04 -23.81 -15.24
CA GLN A 382 2.93 -24.26 -16.09
C GLN A 382 1.82 -24.97 -15.31
N ASN A 383 2.18 -25.77 -14.30
CA ASN A 383 1.23 -26.47 -13.45
C ASN A 383 0.44 -25.52 -12.55
N GLN A 384 1.00 -24.38 -12.15
CA GLN A 384 0.24 -23.33 -11.47
C GLN A 384 -0.74 -22.67 -12.45
N TYR A 385 -0.29 -22.42 -13.70
CA TYR A 385 -1.01 -21.59 -14.67
C TYR A 385 -1.80 -22.31 -15.78
N TYR A 386 -1.96 -23.63 -15.70
CA TYR A 386 -2.58 -24.42 -16.77
C TYR A 386 -4.02 -24.05 -17.12
N LYS A 387 -4.81 -23.57 -16.14
CA LYS A 387 -6.24 -23.25 -16.32
C LYS A 387 -6.46 -22.14 -17.34
N TRP A 388 -5.50 -21.24 -17.49
CA TRP A 388 -5.63 -20.02 -18.28
C TRP A 388 -5.20 -20.18 -19.74
N TYR A 389 -4.80 -21.40 -20.15
CA TYR A 389 -4.45 -21.71 -21.52
C TYR A 389 -5.68 -21.74 -22.46
N GLY A 390 -5.56 -21.14 -23.66
CA GLY A 390 -6.49 -21.30 -24.79
C GLY A 390 -7.21 -20.04 -25.31
N ASP A 391 -7.63 -19.09 -24.46
CA ASP A 391 -8.61 -18.08 -24.86
C ASP A 391 -8.15 -17.14 -25.99
N LEU A 392 -6.91 -16.64 -25.95
CA LEU A 392 -6.36 -15.70 -26.96
C LEU A 392 -5.62 -16.38 -28.11
N LEU A 393 -5.44 -17.70 -28.02
CA LEU A 393 -4.72 -18.47 -29.04
C LEU A 393 -5.70 -18.88 -30.15
N ASN A 394 -5.32 -18.61 -31.39
CA ASN A 394 -6.11 -18.89 -32.58
C ASN A 394 -5.54 -20.13 -33.28
N PHE A 395 -6.27 -21.24 -33.18
CA PHE A 395 -5.91 -22.50 -33.79
C PHE A 395 -6.93 -22.86 -34.86
N ASP A 396 -6.46 -23.33 -36.01
CA ASP A 396 -7.30 -24.07 -36.96
C ASP A 396 -7.52 -25.49 -36.46
N ASP A 397 -8.59 -26.13 -36.94
CA ASP A 397 -8.80 -27.55 -36.68
C ASP A 397 -7.67 -28.37 -37.31
N GLY A 398 -7.08 -29.23 -36.48
CA GLY A 398 -5.99 -30.12 -36.86
C GLY A 398 -6.46 -31.54 -37.15
N GLN A 399 -5.49 -32.44 -37.25
CA GLN A 399 -5.71 -33.88 -37.40
C GLN A 399 -4.93 -34.64 -36.34
N ILE A 400 -5.55 -35.69 -35.81
CA ILE A 400 -4.88 -36.74 -35.04
C ILE A 400 -4.88 -38.02 -35.89
N LYS A 401 -3.72 -38.64 -36.07
CA LYS A 401 -3.53 -39.81 -36.95
C LYS A 401 -2.91 -40.95 -36.19
N LEU A 402 -3.37 -42.18 -36.45
CA LEU A 402 -2.76 -43.37 -35.88
C LEU A 402 -1.33 -43.55 -36.42
N SER A 403 -0.36 -43.80 -35.54
CA SER A 403 1.05 -43.98 -35.95
C SER A 403 1.26 -45.27 -36.76
N SER A 404 0.49 -46.33 -36.48
CA SER A 404 0.53 -47.60 -37.23
C SER A 404 -0.16 -47.50 -38.60
N ASN A 405 -1.23 -46.71 -38.70
CA ASN A 405 -2.01 -46.53 -39.94
C ASN A 405 -2.44 -45.06 -40.12
N PRO A 406 -1.65 -44.23 -40.84
CA PRO A 406 -1.94 -42.80 -41.02
C PRO A 406 -3.24 -42.48 -41.76
N ASN A 407 -3.90 -43.48 -42.36
CA ASN A 407 -5.20 -43.33 -43.00
C ASN A 407 -6.36 -43.27 -41.99
N VAL A 408 -6.14 -43.72 -40.74
CA VAL A 408 -7.08 -43.51 -39.64
C VAL A 408 -6.78 -42.17 -39.02
N SER A 409 -7.68 -41.21 -39.22
CA SER A 409 -7.53 -39.85 -38.72
C SER A 409 -8.84 -39.29 -38.20
N GLU A 410 -8.76 -38.55 -37.10
CA GLU A 410 -9.88 -37.80 -36.54
C GLU A 410 -9.57 -36.30 -36.49
N THR A 411 -10.62 -35.48 -36.50
CA THR A 411 -10.47 -34.02 -36.39
C THR A 411 -10.03 -33.63 -34.98
N TYR A 412 -8.93 -32.89 -34.89
CA TYR A 412 -8.37 -32.42 -33.63
C TYR A 412 -8.66 -30.93 -33.42
N THR A 413 -9.74 -30.63 -32.72
CA THR A 413 -10.23 -29.26 -32.52
C THR A 413 -9.39 -28.46 -31.51
N LYS A 414 -9.49 -27.12 -31.55
CA LYS A 414 -8.92 -26.22 -30.53
C LYS A 414 -9.26 -26.65 -29.10
N THR A 415 -10.51 -27.05 -28.85
CA THR A 415 -10.97 -27.47 -27.52
C THR A 415 -10.22 -28.71 -27.05
N TYR A 416 -9.98 -29.68 -27.94
CA TYR A 416 -9.18 -30.87 -27.62
C TYR A 416 -7.71 -30.55 -27.33
N LEU A 417 -7.11 -29.58 -28.02
CA LEU A 417 -5.75 -29.11 -27.70
C LEU A 417 -5.69 -28.47 -26.31
N VAL A 418 -6.61 -27.54 -26.03
CA VAL A 418 -6.65 -26.80 -24.77
C VAL A 418 -6.91 -27.72 -23.59
N ASP A 419 -7.90 -28.61 -23.71
CA ASP A 419 -8.20 -29.56 -22.65
C ASP A 419 -7.11 -30.63 -22.52
N GLY A 420 -6.48 -31.04 -23.62
CA GLY A 420 -5.32 -31.94 -23.60
C GLY A 420 -4.13 -31.32 -22.86
N TYR A 421 -3.87 -30.03 -23.10
CA TYR A 421 -2.87 -29.27 -22.33
C TYR A 421 -3.22 -29.26 -20.84
N ARG A 422 -4.48 -28.97 -20.48
CA ARG A 422 -4.91 -28.97 -19.07
C ARG A 422 -4.81 -30.36 -18.43
N LEU A 423 -5.13 -31.41 -19.18
CA LEU A 423 -5.04 -32.81 -18.76
C LEU A 423 -3.60 -33.29 -18.52
N HIS A 424 -2.61 -32.64 -19.14
CA HIS A 424 -1.20 -32.92 -18.87
C HIS A 424 -0.84 -32.60 -17.41
N PHE A 425 -1.46 -31.59 -16.84
CA PHE A 425 -1.17 -31.11 -15.48
C PHE A 425 -2.17 -31.68 -14.46
N VAL A 426 -3.46 -31.78 -14.80
CA VAL A 426 -4.53 -32.18 -13.86
C VAL A 426 -5.49 -33.20 -14.46
N ASP A 427 -5.86 -34.21 -13.68
CA ASP A 427 -6.81 -35.23 -14.10
C ASP A 427 -8.28 -34.78 -13.94
N GLY A 428 -9.21 -35.42 -14.66
CA GLY A 428 -10.66 -35.25 -14.44
C GLY A 428 -11.42 -34.45 -15.51
N ILE A 429 -10.74 -33.89 -16.53
CA ILE A 429 -11.40 -33.22 -17.66
C ILE A 429 -11.86 -34.26 -18.69
N ASN A 430 -13.11 -34.19 -19.17
CA ASN A 430 -13.63 -35.12 -20.18
C ASN A 430 -13.20 -34.70 -21.59
N SER A 431 -11.97 -35.03 -21.96
CA SER A 431 -11.40 -34.72 -23.27
C SER A 431 -10.32 -35.75 -23.64
N ILE A 432 -9.62 -35.52 -24.75
CA ILE A 432 -8.49 -36.35 -25.16
C ILE A 432 -7.27 -36.07 -24.29
N GLY A 433 -6.67 -37.13 -23.75
CA GLY A 433 -5.49 -37.05 -22.89
C GLY A 433 -4.40 -37.99 -23.39
N PHE A 434 -3.14 -37.64 -23.10
CA PHE A 434 -1.97 -38.45 -23.43
C PHE A 434 -1.28 -38.96 -22.17
N ILE A 435 -0.58 -40.08 -22.26
CA ILE A 435 0.31 -40.56 -21.20
C ILE A 435 1.44 -39.53 -21.04
N ARG A 436 1.80 -39.19 -19.80
CA ARG A 436 2.82 -38.17 -19.48
C ARG A 436 4.26 -38.68 -19.71
N ASP A 437 4.51 -39.23 -20.89
CA ASP A 437 5.81 -39.73 -21.34
C ASP A 437 6.68 -38.60 -21.94
N ALA A 438 7.86 -38.95 -22.45
CA ALA A 438 8.78 -37.97 -23.03
C ALA A 438 8.20 -37.22 -24.24
N ASN A 439 7.34 -37.85 -25.03
CA ASN A 439 6.74 -37.23 -26.22
C ASN A 439 5.66 -36.22 -25.81
N ALA A 440 4.81 -36.58 -24.85
CA ALA A 440 3.82 -35.68 -24.29
C ALA A 440 4.47 -34.49 -23.57
N LYS A 441 5.52 -34.75 -22.77
CA LYS A 441 6.30 -33.67 -22.12
C LYS A 441 6.89 -32.71 -23.14
N LYS A 442 7.45 -33.21 -24.25
CA LYS A 442 7.95 -32.36 -25.33
C LYS A 442 6.86 -31.48 -25.94
N LEU A 443 5.67 -32.04 -26.21
CA LEU A 443 4.56 -31.26 -26.74
C LEU A 443 4.11 -30.17 -25.75
N PHE A 444 3.82 -30.53 -24.50
CA PHE A 444 3.17 -29.63 -23.55
C PHE A 444 4.14 -28.69 -22.82
N ASN A 445 5.36 -29.13 -22.52
CA ASN A 445 6.32 -28.36 -21.72
C ASN A 445 7.34 -27.60 -22.57
N GLU A 446 7.47 -27.92 -23.86
CA GLU A 446 8.43 -27.24 -24.75
C GLU A 446 7.73 -26.57 -25.94
N ILE A 447 6.90 -27.31 -26.70
CA ILE A 447 6.32 -26.79 -27.96
C ILE A 447 5.18 -25.80 -27.70
N LEU A 448 4.25 -26.16 -26.79
CA LEU A 448 3.10 -25.32 -26.42
C LEU A 448 3.41 -24.32 -25.32
N TYR A 449 4.65 -24.33 -24.80
CA TYR A 449 5.05 -23.44 -23.73
C TYR A 449 5.29 -22.03 -24.26
N ASP A 450 4.46 -21.10 -23.78
CA ASP A 450 4.54 -19.68 -24.11
C ASP A 450 4.47 -18.86 -22.82
N PRO A 451 5.63 -18.48 -22.24
CA PRO A 451 5.66 -17.78 -20.96
C PRO A 451 5.07 -16.38 -21.03
N LEU A 452 5.21 -15.68 -22.16
CA LEU A 452 4.63 -14.34 -22.32
C LEU A 452 3.10 -14.41 -22.37
N TYR A 453 2.57 -15.36 -23.14
CA TYR A 453 1.14 -15.64 -23.17
C TYR A 453 0.61 -15.93 -21.75
N ILE A 454 1.27 -16.84 -21.02
CA ILE A 454 0.83 -17.20 -19.66
C ILE A 454 0.82 -15.94 -18.78
N ALA A 455 1.90 -15.17 -18.76
CA ALA A 455 1.99 -13.92 -17.98
C ALA A 455 0.84 -12.96 -18.30
N ILE A 456 0.54 -12.73 -19.58
CA ILE A 456 -0.60 -11.91 -20.01
C ILE A 456 -1.92 -12.43 -19.43
N ARG A 457 -2.15 -13.74 -19.49
CA ARG A 457 -3.37 -14.34 -18.93
C ARG A 457 -3.45 -14.16 -17.42
N VAL A 458 -2.33 -14.32 -16.69
CA VAL A 458 -2.28 -14.06 -15.24
C VAL A 458 -2.69 -12.63 -14.96
N LEU A 459 -2.11 -11.69 -15.70
CA LEU A 459 -2.35 -10.27 -15.53
C LEU A 459 -3.82 -9.93 -15.79
N GLU A 460 -4.44 -10.45 -16.85
CA GLU A 460 -5.88 -10.25 -17.05
C GLU A 460 -6.73 -10.77 -15.88
N GLN A 461 -6.34 -11.90 -15.27
CA GLN A 461 -7.09 -12.51 -14.17
C GLN A 461 -6.95 -11.73 -12.86
N TYR A 462 -5.79 -11.13 -12.63
CA TYR A 462 -5.57 -10.23 -11.50
C TYR A 462 -6.51 -9.03 -11.55
N PHE A 463 -6.69 -8.41 -12.72
CA PHE A 463 -7.50 -7.19 -12.81
C PHE A 463 -9.00 -7.46 -12.97
N ILE A 464 -9.41 -8.50 -13.73
CA ILE A 464 -10.82 -8.70 -14.10
C ILE A 464 -11.76 -8.79 -12.90
N ASN A 465 -11.31 -9.39 -11.79
CA ASN A 465 -12.14 -9.52 -10.60
C ASN A 465 -12.45 -8.15 -10.00
N TYR A 466 -11.42 -7.33 -9.78
CA TYR A 466 -11.58 -6.01 -9.17
C TYR A 466 -12.24 -5.00 -10.10
N THR A 467 -11.92 -5.01 -11.40
CA THR A 467 -12.56 -4.11 -12.37
C THR A 467 -14.03 -4.46 -12.56
N SER A 468 -14.37 -5.75 -12.65
CA SER A 468 -15.76 -6.21 -12.75
C SER A 468 -16.58 -5.78 -11.53
N THR A 469 -16.04 -5.97 -10.33
CA THR A 469 -16.69 -5.52 -9.08
C THR A 469 -16.85 -4.00 -9.08
N TYR A 470 -15.80 -3.24 -9.42
CA TYR A 470 -15.88 -1.78 -9.50
C TYR A 470 -16.94 -1.28 -10.52
N ILE A 471 -16.95 -1.82 -11.74
CA ILE A 471 -17.95 -1.50 -12.78
C ILE A 471 -19.36 -1.82 -12.27
N THR A 472 -19.54 -2.96 -11.62
CA THR A 472 -20.84 -3.39 -11.09
C THR A 472 -21.34 -2.43 -10.02
N LEU A 473 -20.50 -2.11 -9.04
CA LEU A 473 -20.84 -1.28 -7.88
C LEU A 473 -21.06 0.20 -8.22
N THR A 474 -20.42 0.69 -9.28
CA THR A 474 -20.63 2.06 -9.78
C THR A 474 -21.88 2.17 -10.67
N ASN A 475 -22.36 1.06 -11.22
CA ASN A 475 -23.55 1.04 -12.06
C ASN A 475 -24.84 0.61 -11.33
N TYR A 476 -24.73 -0.19 -10.27
CA TYR A 476 -25.88 -0.75 -9.55
C TYR A 476 -26.28 0.15 -8.37
N SER A 477 -27.58 0.26 -8.10
CA SER A 477 -28.08 1.07 -6.99
C SER A 477 -28.01 0.29 -5.68
N LEU A 478 -27.42 0.86 -4.64
CA LEU A 478 -27.38 0.30 -3.31
C LEU A 478 -28.77 0.35 -2.64
N ASP A 479 -29.20 -0.74 -2.02
CA ASP A 479 -30.44 -0.77 -1.24
C ASP A 479 -30.23 -0.14 0.13
N THR A 480 -30.53 1.16 0.22
CA THR A 480 -30.37 1.93 1.45
C THR A 480 -31.43 1.65 2.52
N SER A 481 -32.46 0.85 2.20
CA SER A 481 -33.55 0.53 3.14
C SER A 481 -33.22 -0.64 4.07
N LYS A 482 -32.21 -1.44 3.72
CA LYS A 482 -31.80 -2.62 4.48
C LYS A 482 -31.04 -2.28 5.75
N ASN A 483 -31.22 -3.13 6.76
CA ASN A 483 -30.59 -2.98 8.07
C ASN A 483 -29.06 -3.00 8.00
N GLU A 484 -28.48 -3.79 7.08
CA GLU A 484 -27.05 -3.90 6.88
C GLU A 484 -26.42 -2.55 6.49
N TRP A 485 -27.02 -1.83 5.55
CA TRP A 485 -26.58 -0.49 5.18
C TRP A 485 -26.76 0.52 6.32
N ILE A 486 -27.92 0.49 6.99
CA ILE A 486 -28.21 1.39 8.11
C ILE A 486 -27.18 1.18 9.24
N ASN A 487 -26.86 -0.08 9.57
CA ASN A 487 -25.86 -0.44 10.58
C ASN A 487 -24.47 0.02 10.17
N TYR A 488 -24.07 -0.21 8.92
CA TYR A 488 -22.81 0.28 8.37
C TYR A 488 -22.68 1.80 8.49
N LYS A 489 -23.69 2.53 8.00
CA LYS A 489 -23.71 4.00 8.05
C LYS A 489 -23.66 4.52 9.50
N ASN A 490 -24.40 3.91 10.41
CA ASN A 490 -24.41 4.30 11.82
C ASN A 490 -23.05 4.07 12.50
N ARG A 491 -22.40 2.92 12.26
CA ARG A 491 -21.07 2.65 12.80
C ARG A 491 -20.02 3.60 12.25
N ARG A 492 -20.06 3.91 10.94
CA ARG A 492 -19.14 4.87 10.32
C ARG A 492 -19.36 6.30 10.82
N ASN A 493 -20.60 6.73 11.04
CA ASN A 493 -20.88 8.03 11.63
C ASN A 493 -20.40 8.13 13.08
N LEU A 494 -20.62 7.07 13.87
CA LEU A 494 -20.14 6.98 15.24
C LEU A 494 -18.60 6.99 15.29
N TYR A 495 -17.94 6.24 14.41
CA TYR A 495 -16.49 6.26 14.24
C TYR A 495 -15.98 7.67 13.95
N ASN A 496 -16.53 8.33 12.93
CA ASN A 496 -16.09 9.68 12.53
C ASN A 496 -16.21 10.66 13.71
N THR A 497 -17.27 10.54 14.51
CA THR A 497 -17.45 11.35 15.72
C THR A 497 -16.36 11.09 16.76
N PHE A 498 -16.05 9.82 17.05
CA PHE A 498 -14.96 9.46 17.96
C PHE A 498 -13.59 9.86 17.43
N PHE A 499 -13.38 9.72 16.12
CA PHE A 499 -12.14 10.11 15.43
C PHE A 499 -11.93 11.62 15.57
N TYR A 500 -12.95 12.46 15.33
CA TYR A 500 -12.85 13.91 15.51
C TYR A 500 -12.46 14.34 16.93
N LEU A 501 -12.89 13.60 17.96
CA LEU A 501 -12.51 13.86 19.35
C LEU A 501 -11.13 13.30 19.72
N ASN A 502 -10.65 12.29 19.00
CA ASN A 502 -9.37 11.64 19.25
C ASN A 502 -8.22 12.40 18.58
N SER A 503 -7.73 13.45 19.26
CA SER A 503 -6.64 14.29 18.76
C SER A 503 -5.35 13.51 18.47
N ILE A 504 -5.05 12.43 19.19
CA ILE A 504 -3.85 11.64 18.96
C ILE A 504 -3.98 10.82 17.66
N ALA A 505 -5.12 10.14 17.47
CA ALA A 505 -5.40 9.41 16.22
C ALA A 505 -5.36 10.34 15.00
N ASN A 506 -5.97 11.52 15.11
CA ASN A 506 -5.94 12.53 14.05
C ASN A 506 -4.51 12.95 13.71
N MET A 507 -3.66 13.17 14.71
CA MET A 507 -2.26 13.49 14.47
C MET A 507 -1.52 12.30 13.84
N PHE A 508 -1.71 11.07 14.30
CA PHE A 508 -1.09 9.91 13.64
C PHE A 508 -1.54 9.74 12.18
N SER A 509 -2.80 10.03 11.87
CA SER A 509 -3.31 10.00 10.50
C SER A 509 -2.63 11.01 9.57
N LEU A 510 -2.08 12.10 10.12
CA LEU A 510 -1.26 13.06 9.37
C LEU A 510 0.05 12.40 8.92
N TYR A 511 0.73 11.69 9.83
CA TYR A 511 1.96 10.98 9.50
C TYR A 511 1.71 9.86 8.49
N THR A 512 0.73 8.99 8.73
CA THR A 512 0.47 7.83 7.85
C THR A 512 0.04 8.26 6.46
N LYS A 513 -0.76 9.33 6.33
CA LYS A 513 -1.18 9.84 5.01
C LYS A 513 -0.03 10.37 4.16
N TYR A 514 0.94 11.07 4.77
CA TYR A 514 1.99 11.75 4.01
C TYR A 514 3.29 10.95 3.91
N SER A 515 3.58 10.05 4.85
CA SER A 515 4.77 9.20 4.82
C SER A 515 4.77 8.26 3.61
N GLY A 516 3.58 7.89 3.14
CA GLY A 516 3.39 7.00 2.01
C GLY A 516 3.79 5.57 2.34
N GLU A 517 3.63 4.71 1.34
CA GLU A 517 4.01 3.30 1.41
C GLU A 517 5.09 3.01 0.36
N SER A 518 5.67 1.81 0.44
CA SER A 518 6.49 1.29 -0.65
C SER A 518 5.57 0.79 -1.77
N TRP A 519 5.18 1.71 -2.67
CA TRP A 519 4.24 1.42 -3.76
C TRP A 519 4.75 0.36 -4.73
N ASP A 520 6.08 0.25 -4.90
CA ASP A 520 6.73 -0.75 -5.76
C ASP A 520 6.68 -2.17 -5.17
N ASP A 521 6.34 -2.32 -3.88
CA ASP A 521 6.15 -3.60 -3.22
C ASP A 521 4.67 -4.03 -3.20
N ILE A 522 3.72 -3.14 -3.51
CA ILE A 522 2.30 -3.48 -3.60
C ILE A 522 2.04 -4.19 -4.93
N TRP A 523 1.79 -5.50 -4.85
CA TRP A 523 1.47 -6.33 -6.01
C TRP A 523 0.59 -7.52 -5.64
N PHE A 524 0.01 -8.15 -6.65
CA PHE A 524 -0.76 -9.39 -6.51
C PHE A 524 0.13 -10.53 -6.03
N ASN A 525 -0.45 -11.45 -5.26
CA ASN A 525 0.25 -12.67 -4.86
C ASN A 525 0.32 -13.63 -6.07
N ASN A 526 1.54 -13.97 -6.49
CA ASN A 526 1.80 -14.86 -7.61
C ASN A 526 1.09 -16.22 -7.48
N GLN A 527 0.96 -16.75 -6.26
CA GLN A 527 0.33 -18.04 -5.99
C GLN A 527 -1.20 -18.00 -5.91
N SER A 528 -1.80 -16.81 -5.98
CA SER A 528 -3.25 -16.64 -5.95
C SER A 528 -3.79 -16.28 -7.33
N ASP A 529 -5.05 -16.65 -7.61
CA ASP A 529 -5.71 -16.34 -8.87
C ASP A 529 -6.06 -14.83 -9.00
N SER A 530 -6.26 -14.12 -7.88
CA SER A 530 -6.67 -12.71 -7.89
C SER A 530 -6.59 -12.01 -6.53
N TYR A 531 -5.64 -12.38 -5.66
CA TYR A 531 -5.55 -11.79 -4.33
C TYR A 531 -4.46 -10.73 -4.28
N ILE A 532 -4.85 -9.52 -3.88
CA ILE A 532 -3.92 -8.42 -3.57
C ILE A 532 -4.08 -7.99 -2.11
N ILE A 533 -2.94 -7.76 -1.44
CA ILE A 533 -2.91 -7.20 -0.09
C ILE A 533 -2.49 -5.73 -0.17
N LEU A 534 -3.47 -4.83 -0.11
CA LEU A 534 -3.21 -3.38 -0.17
C LEU A 534 -2.82 -2.76 1.17
N SER A 535 -2.90 -3.52 2.28
CA SER A 535 -2.73 -2.99 3.64
C SER A 535 -1.66 -3.72 4.44
N GLU A 536 -0.77 -4.46 3.80
CA GLU A 536 0.28 -5.25 4.47
C GLU A 536 1.26 -4.36 5.26
N GLN A 537 1.51 -3.15 4.76
CA GLN A 537 2.42 -2.17 5.35
C GLN A 537 1.79 -1.38 6.51
N HIS A 538 0.48 -1.55 6.75
CA HIS A 538 -0.23 -0.84 7.80
C HIS A 538 0.14 -1.35 9.20
N ASN A 539 0.52 -0.43 10.08
CA ASN A 539 0.77 -0.73 11.48
C ASN A 539 -0.54 -0.69 12.27
N LEU A 540 -0.82 -1.77 13.00
CA LEU A 540 -1.99 -1.90 13.85
C LEU A 540 -2.20 -0.66 14.75
N PHE A 541 -1.16 -0.15 15.40
CA PHE A 541 -1.26 0.93 16.39
C PHE A 541 -1.33 2.35 15.79
N LEU A 542 -1.20 2.49 14.46
CA LEU A 542 -1.34 3.77 13.79
C LEU A 542 -2.73 3.96 13.21
N SER A 543 -3.18 5.21 13.16
CA SER A 543 -4.44 5.58 12.53
C SER A 543 -4.22 5.91 11.06
N TYR A 544 -5.03 5.34 10.18
CA TYR A 544 -5.01 5.59 8.74
C TYR A 544 -6.23 6.41 8.33
N SER A 545 -6.09 7.18 7.26
CA SER A 545 -7.24 7.89 6.68
C SER A 545 -8.17 6.88 6.04
N THR A 546 -9.45 6.93 6.39
CA THR A 546 -10.45 5.97 5.92
C THR A 546 -11.67 6.71 5.42
N TYR A 547 -12.24 6.25 4.33
CA TYR A 547 -13.46 6.81 3.77
C TYR A 547 -14.69 5.97 4.12
N TYR A 548 -15.86 6.53 3.85
CA TYR A 548 -17.13 5.80 3.79
C TYR A 548 -17.73 5.95 2.40
N PHE A 549 -18.63 5.05 2.02
CA PHE A 549 -19.18 5.05 0.67
C PHE A 549 -20.06 6.28 0.41
N ASP A 550 -19.65 7.10 -0.56
CA ASP A 550 -20.41 8.25 -1.04
C ASP A 550 -21.38 7.80 -2.14
N LEU A 551 -22.65 8.15 -1.99
CA LEU A 551 -23.71 7.76 -2.91
C LEU A 551 -24.14 8.95 -3.78
N ASP A 552 -24.47 8.67 -5.03
CA ASP A 552 -25.11 9.65 -5.91
C ASP A 552 -26.63 9.74 -5.66
N GLU A 553 -27.31 10.60 -6.43
CA GLU A 553 -28.77 10.80 -6.34
C GLU A 553 -29.58 9.53 -6.66
N THR A 554 -28.96 8.56 -7.33
CA THR A 554 -29.56 7.26 -7.69
C THR A 554 -29.12 6.12 -6.76
N ASN A 555 -28.53 6.45 -5.61
CA ASN A 555 -27.97 5.52 -4.63
C ASN A 555 -26.84 4.62 -5.18
N LYS A 556 -26.15 5.01 -6.25
CA LYS A 556 -24.96 4.29 -6.73
C LYS A 556 -23.72 4.80 -6.01
N ILE A 557 -22.75 3.92 -5.77
CA ILE A 557 -21.48 4.34 -5.17
C ILE A 557 -20.71 5.18 -6.19
N LYS A 558 -20.29 6.38 -5.80
CA LYS A 558 -19.53 7.25 -6.70
C LYS A 558 -18.15 6.65 -7.01
N PRO A 559 -17.68 6.74 -8.27
CA PRO A 559 -16.34 6.30 -8.70
C PRO A 559 -15.20 6.76 -7.79
N GLU A 560 -15.26 7.99 -7.29
CA GLU A 560 -14.22 8.61 -6.46
C GLU A 560 -14.53 8.56 -4.96
N THR A 561 -15.32 7.57 -4.51
CA THR A 561 -15.69 7.47 -3.10
C THR A 561 -14.50 7.37 -2.15
N TYR A 562 -13.33 6.92 -2.61
CA TYR A 562 -12.10 6.86 -1.82
C TYR A 562 -11.62 8.25 -1.37
N ASN A 563 -12.05 9.33 -2.05
CA ASN A 563 -11.79 10.72 -1.65
C ASN A 563 -12.72 11.21 -0.52
N ASN A 564 -13.72 10.43 -0.13
CA ASN A 564 -14.76 10.83 0.82
C ASN A 564 -14.31 10.62 2.29
N PHE A 565 -13.33 11.41 2.71
CA PHE A 565 -12.83 11.44 4.08
C PHE A 565 -12.37 12.85 4.47
N VAL A 566 -12.32 13.12 5.76
CA VAL A 566 -11.79 14.40 6.25
C VAL A 566 -10.27 14.38 6.18
N ASN A 567 -9.71 15.33 5.43
CA ASN A 567 -8.27 15.40 5.26
C ASN A 567 -7.56 15.72 6.60
N PRO A 568 -6.59 14.89 7.04
CA PRO A 568 -5.93 15.05 8.34
C PRO A 568 -5.31 16.42 8.62
N TYR A 569 -4.90 17.17 7.58
CA TYR A 569 -4.30 18.49 7.78
C TYR A 569 -5.27 19.49 8.44
N TYR A 570 -6.59 19.33 8.29
CA TYR A 570 -7.57 20.18 8.98
C TYR A 570 -7.45 20.06 10.51
N PHE A 571 -7.20 18.85 11.02
CA PHE A 571 -6.95 18.65 12.45
C PHE A 571 -5.63 19.30 12.89
N ALA A 572 -4.58 19.22 12.07
CA ALA A 572 -3.32 19.89 12.36
C ALA A 572 -3.49 21.42 12.46
N ILE A 573 -4.26 22.03 11.55
CA ILE A 573 -4.59 23.47 11.59
C ILE A 573 -5.36 23.80 12.88
N ALA A 574 -6.40 23.03 13.21
CA ALA A 574 -7.17 23.24 14.43
C ALA A 574 -6.30 23.15 15.70
N GLN A 575 -5.41 22.14 15.78
CA GLN A 575 -4.47 21.99 16.89
C GLN A 575 -3.47 23.15 16.96
N LEU A 576 -2.97 23.65 15.83
CA LEU A 576 -2.11 24.83 15.79
C LEU A 576 -2.81 26.09 16.32
N ILE A 577 -4.07 26.30 15.95
CA ILE A 577 -4.89 27.40 16.47
C ILE A 577 -5.04 27.27 17.99
N ILE A 578 -5.37 26.07 18.49
CA ILE A 578 -5.46 25.80 19.94
C ILE A 578 -4.13 26.06 20.63
N ALA A 579 -3.00 25.62 20.05
CA ALA A 579 -1.68 25.86 20.61
C ALA A 579 -1.31 27.35 20.66
N LEU A 580 -1.70 28.14 19.65
CA LEU A 580 -1.54 29.59 19.65
C LEU A 580 -2.36 30.24 20.77
N PHE A 581 -3.63 29.85 20.94
CA PHE A 581 -4.46 30.32 22.06
C PHE A 581 -3.85 29.94 23.41
N ASN A 582 -3.38 28.70 23.56
CA ASN A 582 -2.70 28.25 24.78
C ASN A 582 -1.46 29.09 25.07
N ASN A 583 -0.64 29.39 24.06
CA ASN A 583 0.53 30.25 24.22
C ASN A 583 0.15 31.66 24.70
N LEU A 584 -0.88 32.27 24.10
CA LEU A 584 -1.37 33.60 24.49
C LEU A 584 -1.91 33.62 25.92
N ILE A 585 -2.66 32.60 26.32
CA ILE A 585 -3.15 32.45 27.71
C ILE A 585 -1.96 32.32 28.66
N CYS A 586 -1.01 31.41 28.36
CA CYS A 586 0.19 31.20 29.17
C CYS A 586 0.98 32.50 29.34
N LEU A 587 1.21 33.23 28.24
CA LEU A 587 1.92 34.51 28.26
C LEU A 587 1.21 35.53 29.16
N ASN A 588 -0.11 35.61 29.10
CA ASN A 588 -0.89 36.53 29.93
C ASN A 588 -0.86 36.16 31.42
N VAL A 589 -0.98 34.86 31.73
CA VAL A 589 -0.85 34.36 33.11
C VAL A 589 0.56 34.59 33.64
N TYR A 590 1.59 34.29 32.85
CA TYR A 590 2.99 34.45 33.23
C TYR A 590 3.36 35.93 33.50
N LYS A 591 2.76 36.88 32.77
CA LYS A 591 2.89 38.32 33.07
C LYS A 591 2.34 38.66 34.47
N LYS A 592 1.18 38.10 34.82
CA LYS A 592 0.43 38.41 36.05
C LYS A 592 0.89 37.60 37.27
N LYS A 593 1.59 36.49 37.06
CA LYS A 593 2.04 35.60 38.14
C LYS A 593 3.06 36.32 39.03
N ASP A 594 2.74 36.45 40.31
CA ASP A 594 3.68 36.93 41.30
C ASP A 594 4.59 35.78 41.72
N PHE A 595 5.89 35.95 41.49
CA PHE A 595 6.94 34.99 41.84
C PHE A 595 7.44 35.21 43.29
N VAL A 596 6.56 35.65 44.20
CA VAL A 596 6.90 35.92 45.62
C VAL A 596 6.94 34.63 46.42
#